data_AF-A9BZD9-F1
#
_entry.id   AF-A9BZD9-F1
#
_cell.length_a   1.000
_cell.length_b   1.000
_cell.length_c   1.000
_cell.angle_alpha   90.00
_cell.angle_beta   90.00
_cell.angle_gamma   90.00
#
_symmetry.space_group_name_H-M   'P 1'
#
loop_
_entity.id
_entity.type
_entity.pdbx_description
1 polymer ?
#
loop_
_entity_poly.entity_id
_entity_poly.type
_entity_poly.pdbx_seq_one_letter_code
_entity_poly.pdbx_strand_id
1 'polypeptide(L)'
;MTLQTPHATPSSQRPDSELPQDRLRWSALACAALLSACASTPLPPWPTASKPQAPAPARPAPATPVVPQATTQPIAPANNLVPLPYNAAVAARFPDPATRYDTPGLAPQRNQFTTASELSSWLNSQASKSLGRDTRLGIVQPGSSQRGSPIQALVATRAPGIQPSALYDSRRPTVMLVAGQHGDEPAGTEALLIIARELAPGGLLEPLLQQINVILVPRANPDAVEAGTRNAADGTDIAHDHLLLNTPEAKALATLARDYRPVAVVDLQEFPAASIFLQKYQAIQRYDALLQYSATANQNEFVTKAAREWYTAPLRTALSQAGLSSDWYYTTSQDLQDKSISMGSLAPDSLRNVSGLKNSVGYLVSSRGSDLGRAHIQRRVHTLVTASTRMLHSSAERAKDLTQVQAFVARETASLACHQQLAVLAEQTPEQRTLTMIQPDTGADQQVRVDWNASLQPRTTLSRPRSCGYWLSASAQPAVDRLRLLGLQVLKVAEPGQLLADSYNEARSATPASGAYALTRGAVEAPVGSYYLTMNQPMANLAAAALEPDTPYSYLARGLVPTMTDMARVMAPPSVVFEEEDDAE
;
A
#
# COMPACT_ATOMS: atom_id res chain seq x y z
N MET A 1 -37.22 25.32 46.35
CA MET A 1 -38.38 24.45 46.58
C MET A 1 -38.08 23.07 46.00
N THR A 2 -37.81 22.10 46.89
CA THR A 2 -38.62 20.87 47.05
C THR A 2 -39.86 20.73 46.13
N LEU A 3 -40.23 19.57 45.54
CA LEU A 3 -39.74 18.17 45.49
C LEU A 3 -39.97 17.61 44.04
N GLN A 4 -39.87 16.33 43.62
CA GLN A 4 -39.48 15.02 44.20
C GLN A 4 -39.12 14.00 43.08
N THR A 5 -38.62 12.81 43.44
CA THR A 5 -38.75 11.54 42.67
C THR A 5 -39.26 10.43 43.62
N PRO A 6 -39.91 9.34 43.13
CA PRO A 6 -39.18 8.05 43.06
C PRO A 6 -39.71 6.98 42.06
N HIS A 7 -38.82 6.03 41.67
CA HIS A 7 -39.00 4.58 41.40
C HIS A 7 -40.21 4.03 40.55
N ALA A 8 -40.26 2.77 40.07
CA ALA A 8 -39.47 1.55 40.35
C ALA A 8 -39.33 0.62 39.12
N THR A 9 -38.48 -0.42 39.24
CA THR A 9 -38.42 -1.60 38.36
C THR A 9 -39.29 -2.77 38.90
N PRO A 10 -39.56 -3.78 38.06
CA PRO A 10 -39.33 -5.17 38.50
C PRO A 10 -38.57 -6.01 37.46
N SER A 11 -38.38 -7.31 37.72
CA SER A 11 -37.42 -8.19 37.03
C SER A 11 -37.94 -9.62 36.79
N SER A 12 -37.20 -10.38 35.95
CA SER A 12 -37.39 -11.83 35.64
C SER A 12 -38.64 -12.18 34.81
N GLN A 13 -38.75 -13.29 34.07
CA GLN A 13 -38.04 -14.59 34.12
C GLN A 13 -37.71 -15.15 32.71
N ARG A 14 -36.90 -16.23 32.65
CA ARG A 14 -36.85 -17.16 31.51
C ARG A 14 -37.96 -18.22 31.62
N PRO A 15 -38.32 -18.86 30.50
CA PRO A 15 -38.61 -20.29 30.47
C PRO A 15 -37.53 -21.05 29.67
N ASP A 16 -37.00 -22.13 30.23
CA ASP A 16 -36.31 -23.18 29.49
C ASP A 16 -37.34 -24.28 29.11
N SER A 17 -37.21 -24.88 27.92
CA SER A 17 -37.91 -26.12 27.52
C SER A 17 -37.08 -26.82 26.44
N GLU A 18 -36.35 -27.89 26.78
CA GLU A 18 -36.79 -29.28 26.97
C GLU A 18 -37.05 -30.06 25.66
N LEU A 19 -36.34 -31.18 25.53
CA LEU A 19 -36.36 -32.13 24.42
C LEU A 19 -37.42 -33.21 24.65
N PRO A 20 -38.14 -33.66 23.60
CA PRO A 20 -38.81 -34.95 23.60
C PRO A 20 -37.89 -36.03 22.99
N GLN A 21 -37.32 -36.89 23.83
CA GLN A 21 -36.91 -38.24 23.40
C GLN A 21 -38.07 -39.21 23.69
N ASP A 22 -38.64 -39.82 22.65
CA ASP A 22 -38.91 -41.27 22.57
C ASP A 22 -39.90 -41.64 21.45
N ARG A 23 -39.49 -42.54 20.55
CA ARG A 23 -40.00 -43.92 20.55
C ARG A 23 -39.28 -44.83 19.56
N LEU A 24 -38.55 -45.79 20.14
CA LEU A 24 -38.02 -47.01 19.52
C LEU A 24 -39.13 -47.80 18.77
N ARG A 25 -38.79 -48.52 17.67
CA ARG A 25 -38.84 -50.01 17.61
C ARG A 25 -38.57 -50.64 16.22
N TRP A 26 -37.47 -51.41 16.19
CA TRP A 26 -37.23 -52.65 15.39
C TRP A 26 -36.99 -52.43 13.87
N SER A 27 -36.22 -53.26 13.16
CA SER A 27 -35.69 -54.61 13.45
C SER A 27 -34.16 -54.75 13.20
N ALA A 28 -33.59 -55.93 13.50
CA ALA A 28 -32.15 -56.24 13.40
C ALA A 28 -31.89 -57.48 12.52
N LEU A 29 -30.60 -57.90 12.43
CA LEU A 29 -29.96 -58.99 11.63
C LEU A 29 -29.13 -58.46 10.44
N ALA A 30 -27.90 -58.93 10.16
CA ALA A 30 -27.05 -59.91 10.85
C ALA A 30 -25.54 -59.62 10.70
N CYS A 31 -24.70 -60.37 11.44
CA CYS A 31 -23.25 -60.19 11.59
C CYS A 31 -22.39 -60.73 10.43
N ALA A 32 -21.06 -60.52 10.52
CA ALA A 32 -20.07 -60.86 9.51
C ALA A 32 -19.34 -62.21 9.72
N ALA A 33 -18.80 -62.76 8.62
CA ALA A 33 -17.66 -63.67 8.53
C ALA A 33 -16.98 -63.41 7.16
N LEU A 34 -15.69 -63.09 7.02
CA LEU A 34 -14.45 -63.82 7.33
C LEU A 34 -14.11 -64.97 6.35
N LEU A 35 -13.07 -64.71 5.55
CA LEU A 35 -12.02 -65.63 5.06
C LEU A 35 -12.41 -66.96 4.38
N SER A 36 -12.10 -67.10 3.09
CA SER A 36 -10.97 -67.95 2.63
C SER A 36 -10.92 -68.11 1.10
N ALA A 37 -9.71 -68.04 0.52
CA ALA A 37 -9.31 -68.69 -0.74
C ALA A 37 -7.79 -68.48 -0.98
N CYS A 38 -7.00 -69.55 -0.95
CA CYS A 38 -5.57 -69.51 -1.29
C CYS A 38 -5.26 -70.50 -2.42
N ALA A 39 -4.67 -70.01 -3.51
CA ALA A 39 -3.95 -70.81 -4.52
C ALA A 39 -2.96 -69.87 -5.25
N SER A 40 -1.63 -69.95 -5.12
CA SER A 40 -0.65 -71.06 -5.20
C SER A 40 -0.14 -71.33 -6.63
N THR A 41 0.99 -70.73 -6.99
CA THR A 41 1.96 -71.22 -8.00
C THR A 41 3.37 -70.68 -7.67
N PRO A 42 4.47 -71.35 -8.08
CA PRO A 42 5.70 -71.38 -7.28
C PRO A 42 6.84 -70.44 -7.70
N LEU A 43 7.80 -70.27 -6.77
CA LEU A 43 9.11 -69.67 -7.01
C LEU A 43 10.09 -70.68 -7.67
N PRO A 44 11.00 -70.24 -8.56
CA PRO A 44 12.04 -71.10 -9.12
C PRO A 44 13.20 -71.37 -8.12
N PRO A 45 13.96 -72.46 -8.30
CA PRO A 45 14.99 -72.90 -7.34
C PRO A 45 16.28 -72.08 -7.40
N TRP A 46 17.00 -72.03 -6.26
CA TRP A 46 18.36 -71.49 -6.18
C TRP A 46 19.38 -72.48 -6.77
N PRO A 47 20.30 -72.05 -7.66
CA PRO A 47 21.39 -72.88 -8.14
C PRO A 47 22.50 -73.06 -7.09
N THR A 48 23.04 -74.27 -7.00
CA THR A 48 24.15 -74.65 -6.11
C THR A 48 25.49 -74.06 -6.56
N ALA A 49 26.40 -73.80 -5.60
CA ALA A 49 27.73 -73.29 -5.88
C ALA A 49 28.59 -74.24 -6.74
N SER A 50 29.27 -73.69 -7.74
CA SER A 50 30.25 -74.38 -8.60
C SER A 50 31.60 -73.66 -8.58
N LYS A 51 32.69 -74.41 -8.73
CA LYS A 51 34.09 -73.92 -8.58
C LYS A 51 34.50 -72.92 -9.68
N PRO A 52 35.46 -72.01 -9.39
CA PRO A 52 35.93 -71.02 -10.37
C PRO A 52 36.76 -71.66 -11.49
N GLN A 53 36.66 -71.09 -12.69
CA GLN A 53 37.43 -71.46 -13.89
C GLN A 53 38.14 -70.22 -14.45
N ALA A 54 39.36 -70.39 -14.94
CA ALA A 54 40.21 -69.30 -15.43
C ALA A 54 39.70 -68.67 -16.75
N PRO A 55 39.98 -67.38 -17.02
CA PRO A 55 39.37 -66.64 -18.13
C PRO A 55 39.98 -66.97 -19.50
N ALA A 56 39.15 -66.87 -20.54
CA ALA A 56 39.54 -66.87 -21.94
C ALA A 56 39.20 -65.51 -22.59
N PRO A 57 39.95 -65.05 -23.62
CA PRO A 57 39.78 -63.71 -24.18
C PRO A 57 38.49 -63.52 -24.99
N ALA A 58 38.03 -62.26 -25.06
CA ALA A 58 36.68 -61.89 -25.47
C ALA A 58 36.42 -61.94 -26.99
N ARG A 59 35.13 -62.05 -27.35
CA ARG A 59 34.56 -61.57 -28.61
C ARG A 59 33.50 -60.49 -28.30
N PRO A 60 33.35 -59.45 -29.12
CA PRO A 60 32.35 -58.41 -28.88
C PRO A 60 30.93 -58.92 -29.10
N ALA A 61 29.99 -58.49 -28.25
CA ALA A 61 28.57 -58.77 -28.39
C ALA A 61 27.85 -57.64 -29.16
N PRO A 62 26.67 -57.89 -29.76
CA PRO A 62 25.85 -56.85 -30.37
C PRO A 62 25.42 -55.79 -29.35
N ALA A 63 25.31 -54.54 -29.77
CA ALA A 63 24.96 -53.43 -28.89
C ALA A 63 23.49 -53.54 -28.41
N THR A 64 23.29 -53.65 -27.10
CA THR A 64 21.99 -53.41 -26.47
C THR A 64 21.69 -51.91 -26.48
N PRO A 65 20.42 -51.49 -26.74
CA PRO A 65 20.06 -50.09 -26.66
C PRO A 65 20.12 -49.63 -25.19
N VAL A 66 21.06 -48.72 -24.90
CA VAL A 66 21.19 -48.12 -23.57
C VAL A 66 20.01 -47.20 -23.32
N VAL A 67 19.09 -47.61 -22.45
CA VAL A 67 18.11 -46.70 -21.83
C VAL A 67 18.91 -45.62 -21.10
N PRO A 68 18.70 -44.32 -21.36
CA PRO A 68 19.45 -43.25 -20.69
C PRO A 68 19.26 -43.35 -19.17
N GLN A 69 20.32 -43.73 -18.45
CA GLN A 69 20.33 -43.63 -17.00
C GLN A 69 20.28 -42.15 -16.64
N ALA A 70 19.33 -41.77 -15.78
CA ALA A 70 19.18 -40.40 -15.31
C ALA A 70 20.39 -40.01 -14.44
N THR A 71 21.39 -39.39 -15.07
CA THR A 71 22.58 -38.86 -14.39
C THR A 71 22.20 -37.66 -13.54
N THR A 72 21.82 -37.92 -12.29
CA THR A 72 21.64 -36.89 -11.26
C THR A 72 23.01 -36.28 -10.91
N GLN A 73 23.49 -35.36 -11.74
CA GLN A 73 24.59 -34.49 -11.34
C GLN A 73 24.13 -33.63 -10.16
N PRO A 74 24.89 -33.58 -9.05
CA PRO A 74 24.63 -32.62 -8.00
C PRO A 74 24.70 -31.21 -8.58
N ILE A 75 23.63 -30.42 -8.43
CA ILE A 75 23.70 -28.98 -8.70
C ILE A 75 24.64 -28.41 -7.66
N ALA A 76 25.87 -28.06 -8.06
CA ALA A 76 26.80 -27.37 -7.20
C ALA A 76 26.14 -26.06 -6.73
N PRO A 77 26.18 -25.73 -5.42
CA PRO A 77 25.57 -24.50 -4.92
C PRO A 77 26.22 -23.32 -5.63
N ALA A 78 25.39 -22.42 -6.17
CA ALA A 78 25.85 -21.24 -6.87
C ALA A 78 26.47 -20.27 -5.85
N ASN A 79 27.77 -20.41 -5.61
CA ASN A 79 28.56 -19.68 -4.61
C ASN A 79 28.81 -18.20 -4.96
N ASN A 80 27.81 -17.55 -5.58
CA ASN A 80 27.68 -16.10 -5.59
C ASN A 80 27.26 -15.61 -4.19
N LEU A 81 28.17 -15.75 -3.23
CA LEU A 81 28.06 -15.23 -1.88
C LEU A 81 28.09 -13.70 -1.94
N VAL A 82 26.93 -13.10 -2.22
CA VAL A 82 26.70 -11.68 -1.96
C VAL A 82 26.98 -11.47 -0.46
N PRO A 83 27.96 -10.64 -0.08
CA PRO A 83 28.30 -10.45 1.32
C PRO A 83 27.11 -9.80 2.04
N LEU A 84 26.48 -10.56 2.92
CA LEU A 84 25.40 -10.05 3.76
C LEU A 84 25.97 -9.02 4.76
N PRO A 85 25.20 -7.99 5.15
CA PRO A 85 25.61 -7.05 6.19
C PRO A 85 25.55 -7.66 7.62
N TYR A 86 25.49 -9.00 7.71
CA TYR A 86 25.35 -9.78 8.95
C TYR A 86 25.70 -11.25 8.72
N ASN A 87 25.84 -12.01 9.81
CA ASN A 87 26.33 -13.40 9.74
C ASN A 87 25.24 -14.44 9.40
N ALA A 88 25.67 -15.70 9.27
CA ALA A 88 24.81 -16.83 8.92
C ALA A 88 23.70 -17.13 9.96
N ALA A 89 23.89 -16.83 11.25
CA ALA A 89 22.87 -17.03 12.27
C ALA A 89 21.72 -16.03 12.11
N VAL A 90 22.02 -14.79 11.73
CA VAL A 90 21.01 -13.80 11.33
C VAL A 90 20.34 -14.20 10.02
N ALA A 91 21.10 -14.66 9.02
CA ALA A 91 20.56 -15.10 7.73
C ALA A 91 19.57 -16.28 7.89
N ALA A 92 19.85 -17.22 8.80
CA ALA A 92 18.98 -18.35 9.11
C ALA A 92 17.61 -17.95 9.72
N ARG A 93 17.44 -16.70 10.20
CA ARG A 93 16.13 -16.16 10.62
C ARG A 93 15.20 -15.88 9.44
N PHE A 94 15.74 -15.79 8.22
CA PHE A 94 15.03 -15.39 7.00
C PHE A 94 15.12 -16.46 5.90
N PRO A 95 14.68 -17.72 6.17
CA PRO A 95 14.74 -18.80 5.19
C PRO A 95 13.80 -18.51 4.00
N ASP A 96 14.20 -18.98 2.82
CA ASP A 96 13.37 -18.90 1.62
C ASP A 96 12.01 -19.61 1.82
N PRO A 97 10.94 -19.10 1.20
CA PRO A 97 9.59 -19.64 1.30
C PRO A 97 9.47 -21.01 0.60
N ALA A 98 8.49 -21.80 1.03
CA ALA A 98 8.13 -23.03 0.32
C ALA A 98 7.60 -22.77 -1.11
N THR A 99 7.01 -21.58 -1.35
CA THR A 99 6.56 -21.13 -2.67
C THR A 99 7.67 -20.35 -3.37
N ARG A 100 8.26 -20.93 -4.40
CA ARG A 100 9.19 -20.21 -5.28
C ARG A 100 8.43 -19.37 -6.30
N TYR A 101 8.75 -18.08 -6.37
CA TYR A 101 8.26 -17.15 -7.38
C TYR A 101 9.18 -17.10 -8.59
N ASP A 102 8.57 -16.94 -9.76
CA ASP A 102 9.26 -16.87 -11.04
C ASP A 102 8.69 -15.71 -11.87
N THR A 103 9.59 -14.81 -12.27
CA THR A 103 9.40 -13.56 -13.01
C THR A 103 10.68 -13.34 -13.84
N PRO A 104 10.71 -12.41 -14.81
CA PRO A 104 11.89 -12.24 -15.64
C PRO A 104 13.19 -12.00 -14.84
N GLY A 105 13.14 -11.27 -13.72
CA GLY A 105 14.26 -10.99 -12.82
C GLY A 105 14.53 -12.04 -11.72
N LEU A 106 13.63 -12.99 -11.49
CA LEU A 106 13.76 -14.07 -10.50
C LEU A 106 14.12 -15.44 -11.12
N ALA A 107 14.12 -15.52 -12.46
CA ALA A 107 14.50 -16.70 -13.21
C ALA A 107 15.90 -17.25 -12.81
N PRO A 108 16.15 -18.56 -12.95
CA PRO A 108 17.42 -19.18 -12.58
C PRO A 108 18.66 -18.48 -13.17
N GLN A 109 19.76 -18.49 -12.43
CA GLN A 109 21.07 -17.96 -12.82
C GLN A 109 21.16 -16.43 -13.06
N ARG A 110 20.06 -15.66 -12.95
CA ARG A 110 20.12 -14.21 -13.16
C ARG A 110 20.79 -13.44 -12.01
N ASN A 111 21.61 -12.47 -12.41
CA ASN A 111 22.30 -11.49 -11.57
C ASN A 111 21.59 -10.12 -11.50
N GLN A 112 20.59 -9.87 -12.34
CA GLN A 112 19.81 -8.63 -12.41
C GLN A 112 18.31 -8.90 -12.16
N PHE A 113 17.57 -7.87 -11.75
CA PHE A 113 16.11 -7.86 -11.64
C PHE A 113 15.45 -7.59 -13.00
N THR A 114 14.11 -7.63 -13.06
CA THR A 114 13.35 -7.45 -14.30
C THR A 114 13.66 -6.09 -14.96
N THR A 115 14.16 -6.10 -16.19
CA THR A 115 14.44 -4.88 -16.97
C THR A 115 13.16 -4.20 -17.47
N ALA A 116 13.25 -2.96 -17.95
CA ALA A 116 12.07 -2.22 -18.42
C ALA A 116 11.39 -2.88 -19.64
N SER A 117 12.16 -3.46 -20.57
CA SER A 117 11.64 -4.20 -21.72
C SER A 117 10.98 -5.52 -21.31
N GLU A 118 11.55 -6.24 -20.35
CA GLU A 118 10.98 -7.47 -19.79
C GLU A 118 9.70 -7.22 -18.98
N LEU A 119 9.65 -6.12 -18.20
CA LEU A 119 8.43 -5.67 -17.51
C LEU A 119 7.32 -5.39 -18.52
N SER A 120 7.62 -4.60 -19.56
CA SER A 120 6.69 -4.28 -20.64
C SER A 120 6.18 -5.54 -21.34
N SER A 121 7.08 -6.48 -21.65
CA SER A 121 6.76 -7.75 -22.30
C SER A 121 5.90 -8.65 -21.41
N TRP A 122 6.19 -8.70 -20.09
CA TRP A 122 5.41 -9.47 -19.13
C TRP A 122 3.98 -8.94 -19.02
N LEU A 123 3.80 -7.63 -18.84
CA LEU A 123 2.46 -7.01 -18.76
C LEU A 123 1.66 -7.25 -20.04
N ASN A 124 2.29 -7.08 -21.22
CA ASN A 124 1.64 -7.40 -22.50
C ASN A 124 1.26 -8.88 -22.59
N SER A 125 2.10 -9.79 -22.10
CA SER A 125 1.78 -11.23 -22.08
C SER A 125 0.60 -11.60 -21.18
N GLN A 126 0.35 -10.86 -20.09
CA GLN A 126 -0.86 -11.05 -19.27
C GLN A 126 -2.09 -10.41 -19.92
N ALA A 127 -1.95 -9.22 -20.51
CA ALA A 127 -3.00 -8.54 -21.27
C ALA A 127 -3.51 -9.40 -22.43
N SER A 128 -2.61 -9.98 -23.24
CA SER A 128 -2.95 -10.84 -24.39
C SER A 128 -3.76 -12.09 -24.01
N LYS A 129 -3.60 -12.65 -22.79
CA LYS A 129 -4.41 -13.78 -22.31
C LYS A 129 -5.88 -13.42 -22.09
N SER A 130 -6.18 -12.13 -21.90
CA SER A 130 -7.52 -11.60 -21.63
C SER A 130 -8.34 -11.29 -22.89
N LEU A 131 -7.73 -11.37 -24.07
CA LEU A 131 -8.41 -11.13 -25.34
C LEU A 131 -9.53 -12.16 -25.56
N GLY A 132 -10.75 -11.66 -25.81
CA GLY A 132 -11.94 -12.50 -25.98
C GLY A 132 -12.47 -13.14 -24.68
N ARG A 133 -12.12 -12.61 -23.50
CA ARG A 133 -12.59 -13.09 -22.18
C ARG A 133 -13.40 -12.02 -21.44
N ASP A 134 -14.19 -12.45 -20.46
CA ASP A 134 -14.95 -11.55 -19.56
C ASP A 134 -14.02 -10.72 -18.66
N THR A 135 -12.97 -11.36 -18.16
CA THR A 135 -11.84 -10.72 -17.49
C THR A 135 -10.97 -10.04 -18.54
N ARG A 136 -10.75 -8.72 -18.38
CA ARG A 136 -9.94 -7.87 -19.24
C ARG A 136 -8.73 -7.36 -18.48
N LEU A 137 -7.55 -7.54 -19.05
CA LEU A 137 -6.29 -6.94 -18.60
C LEU A 137 -5.80 -6.00 -19.71
N GLY A 138 -5.51 -4.74 -19.38
CA GLY A 138 -5.01 -3.76 -20.34
C GLY A 138 -4.00 -2.81 -19.71
N ILE A 139 -3.05 -2.36 -20.52
CA ILE A 139 -1.99 -1.44 -20.07
C ILE A 139 -2.44 0.00 -20.35
N VAL A 140 -2.22 0.89 -19.37
CA VAL A 140 -2.37 2.34 -19.52
C VAL A 140 -1.05 3.02 -19.14
N GLN A 141 -0.77 4.15 -19.78
CA GLN A 141 0.45 4.93 -19.57
C GLN A 141 0.06 6.33 -19.05
N PRO A 142 -0.04 6.53 -17.72
CA PRO A 142 -0.44 7.81 -17.13
C PRO A 142 0.62 8.93 -17.24
N GLY A 143 1.82 8.61 -17.74
CA GLY A 143 2.91 9.56 -17.95
C GLY A 143 4.25 8.86 -18.20
N SER A 144 5.30 9.65 -18.23
CA SER A 144 6.70 9.20 -18.30
C SER A 144 7.51 9.78 -17.15
N SER A 145 8.66 9.19 -16.88
CA SER A 145 9.67 9.71 -15.95
C SER A 145 10.39 10.96 -16.47
N GLN A 146 11.28 11.51 -15.65
CA GLN A 146 12.14 12.66 -16.00
C GLN A 146 13.02 12.43 -17.23
N ARG A 147 13.48 11.20 -17.49
CA ARG A 147 14.23 10.83 -18.72
C ARG A 147 13.33 10.34 -19.87
N GLY A 148 12.01 10.37 -19.70
CA GLY A 148 11.03 10.00 -20.73
C GLY A 148 10.62 8.52 -20.74
N SER A 149 11.14 7.69 -19.83
CA SER A 149 10.78 6.27 -19.71
C SER A 149 9.29 6.11 -19.35
N PRO A 150 8.50 5.30 -20.08
CA PRO A 150 7.05 5.23 -19.89
C PRO A 150 6.68 4.52 -18.59
N ILE A 151 5.91 5.19 -17.74
CA ILE A 151 5.33 4.61 -16.53
C ILE A 151 4.13 3.77 -16.97
N GLN A 152 4.12 2.49 -16.63
CA GLN A 152 3.09 1.54 -17.07
C GLN A 152 2.27 1.05 -15.89
N ALA A 153 0.95 1.12 -16.03
CA ALA A 153 -0.01 0.54 -15.12
C ALA A 153 -0.84 -0.53 -15.84
N LEU A 154 -1.16 -1.62 -15.15
CA LEU A 154 -2.05 -2.68 -15.64
C LEU A 154 -3.41 -2.55 -14.94
N VAL A 155 -4.45 -2.29 -15.72
CA VAL A 155 -5.86 -2.34 -15.29
C VAL A 155 -6.38 -3.76 -15.49
N ALA A 156 -6.88 -4.39 -14.44
CA ALA A 156 -7.55 -5.69 -14.46
C ALA A 156 -9.00 -5.54 -13.97
N THR A 157 -9.96 -6.02 -14.75
CA THR A 157 -11.39 -5.75 -14.53
C THR A 157 -12.31 -6.80 -15.19
N ARG A 158 -13.58 -6.84 -14.76
CA ARG A 158 -14.72 -7.42 -15.50
C ARG A 158 -15.76 -6.35 -15.88
N ALA A 159 -15.29 -5.16 -16.26
CA ALA A 159 -16.06 -4.09 -16.89
C ALA A 159 -16.07 -4.24 -18.44
N PRO A 160 -16.91 -3.50 -19.18
CA PRO A 160 -16.93 -3.55 -20.64
C PRO A 160 -15.62 -3.08 -21.31
N GLY A 161 -14.85 -2.22 -20.63
CA GLY A 161 -13.56 -1.72 -21.07
C GLY A 161 -12.67 -1.34 -19.88
N ILE A 162 -11.43 -0.92 -20.16
CA ILE A 162 -10.42 -0.58 -19.15
C ILE A 162 -10.39 0.90 -18.74
N GLN A 163 -11.20 1.75 -19.39
CA GLN A 163 -11.17 3.21 -19.18
C GLN A 163 -11.87 3.63 -17.87
N PRO A 164 -11.54 4.81 -17.29
CA PRO A 164 -12.08 5.26 -16.01
C PRO A 164 -13.61 5.23 -15.92
N SER A 165 -14.31 5.69 -16.96
CA SER A 165 -15.77 5.66 -17.07
C SER A 165 -16.34 4.23 -17.01
N ALA A 166 -15.81 3.31 -17.81
CA ALA A 166 -16.23 1.90 -17.79
C ALA A 166 -16.01 1.22 -16.43
N LEU A 167 -14.95 1.57 -15.70
CA LEU A 167 -14.73 1.09 -14.33
C LEU A 167 -15.71 1.73 -13.34
N TYR A 168 -16.00 3.03 -13.45
CA TYR A 168 -17.00 3.72 -12.63
C TYR A 168 -18.41 3.13 -12.82
N ASP A 169 -18.83 2.93 -14.07
CA ASP A 169 -20.14 2.39 -14.43
C ASP A 169 -20.32 0.92 -14.02
N SER A 170 -19.21 0.17 -13.90
CA SER A 170 -19.25 -1.20 -13.37
C SER A 170 -19.74 -1.29 -11.91
N ARG A 171 -19.75 -0.17 -11.18
CA ARG A 171 -20.04 -0.04 -9.74
C ARG A 171 -19.19 -0.93 -8.82
N ARG A 172 -18.14 -1.58 -9.34
CA ARG A 172 -17.11 -2.28 -8.55
C ARG A 172 -16.07 -1.26 -8.07
N PRO A 173 -15.74 -1.20 -6.77
CA PRO A 173 -14.70 -0.30 -6.29
C PRO A 173 -13.32 -0.69 -6.84
N THR A 174 -12.51 0.32 -7.17
CA THR A 174 -11.14 0.15 -7.67
C THR A 174 -10.14 0.08 -6.51
N VAL A 175 -9.15 -0.81 -6.62
CA VAL A 175 -8.00 -0.92 -5.71
C VAL A 175 -6.73 -0.63 -6.52
N MET A 176 -5.86 0.24 -6.01
CA MET A 176 -4.56 0.53 -6.64
C MET A 176 -3.42 -0.04 -5.80
N LEU A 177 -2.47 -0.73 -6.44
CA LEU A 177 -1.24 -1.21 -5.83
C LEU A 177 -0.05 -0.58 -6.58
N VAL A 178 0.84 0.08 -5.85
CA VAL A 178 2.00 0.79 -6.41
C VAL A 178 3.28 0.19 -5.85
N ALA A 179 4.31 0.04 -6.69
CA ALA A 179 5.63 -0.42 -6.30
C ALA A 179 6.73 0.31 -7.06
N GLY A 180 7.96 0.26 -6.55
CA GLY A 180 9.13 0.84 -7.20
C GLY A 180 9.00 2.36 -7.38
N GLN A 181 8.53 3.07 -6.34
CA GLN A 181 8.74 4.53 -6.22
C GLN A 181 10.22 4.82 -5.93
N HIS A 182 10.87 3.91 -5.20
CA HIS A 182 12.31 3.84 -5.03
C HIS A 182 12.91 2.81 -5.99
N GLY A 183 14.08 3.09 -6.57
CA GLY A 183 14.73 2.18 -7.52
C GLY A 183 15.55 1.05 -6.90
N ASP A 184 15.94 1.21 -5.63
CA ASP A 184 16.68 0.25 -4.79
C ASP A 184 15.77 -0.79 -4.08
N GLU A 185 14.46 -0.79 -4.36
CA GLU A 185 13.44 -1.60 -3.68
C GLU A 185 12.76 -2.62 -4.64
N PRO A 186 13.51 -3.60 -5.18
CA PRO A 186 13.08 -4.43 -6.30
C PRO A 186 11.95 -5.41 -5.98
N ALA A 187 11.78 -5.83 -4.71
CA ALA A 187 10.81 -6.89 -4.39
C ALA A 187 9.36 -6.48 -4.68
N GLY A 188 9.04 -5.18 -4.59
CA GLY A 188 7.71 -4.66 -4.91
C GLY A 188 7.35 -4.83 -6.39
N THR A 189 8.29 -4.54 -7.30
CA THR A 189 8.08 -4.78 -8.74
C THR A 189 7.82 -6.25 -9.01
N GLU A 190 8.72 -7.13 -8.56
CA GLU A 190 8.61 -8.57 -8.84
C GLU A 190 7.32 -9.17 -8.23
N ALA A 191 6.90 -8.70 -7.05
CA ALA A 191 5.62 -9.07 -6.45
C ALA A 191 4.42 -8.64 -7.30
N LEU A 192 4.39 -7.41 -7.85
CA LEU A 192 3.29 -6.97 -8.71
C LEU A 192 3.28 -7.65 -10.09
N LEU A 193 4.43 -8.16 -10.58
CA LEU A 193 4.44 -9.04 -11.77
C LEU A 193 3.78 -10.39 -11.48
N ILE A 194 3.94 -10.95 -10.27
CA ILE A 194 3.19 -12.14 -9.84
C ILE A 194 1.69 -11.83 -9.69
N ILE A 195 1.31 -10.73 -9.03
CA ILE A 195 -0.11 -10.35 -8.89
C ILE A 195 -0.77 -10.11 -10.27
N ALA A 196 -0.05 -9.52 -11.23
CA ALA A 196 -0.50 -9.38 -12.62
C ALA A 196 -0.79 -10.73 -13.31
N ARG A 197 0.00 -11.77 -12.99
CA ARG A 197 -0.22 -13.15 -13.48
C ARG A 197 -1.43 -13.79 -12.81
N GLU A 198 -1.60 -13.62 -11.50
CA GLU A 198 -2.70 -14.22 -10.75
C GLU A 198 -4.06 -13.55 -10.99
N LEU A 199 -4.10 -12.31 -11.47
CA LEU A 199 -5.31 -11.63 -11.93
C LEU A 199 -5.68 -11.94 -13.39
N ALA A 200 -4.75 -12.51 -14.17
CA ALA A 200 -5.01 -12.91 -15.55
C ALA A 200 -5.91 -14.16 -15.62
N PRO A 201 -6.57 -14.44 -16.77
CA PRO A 201 -7.45 -15.59 -16.89
C PRO A 201 -6.82 -16.93 -16.48
N GLY A 202 -7.47 -17.62 -15.54
CA GLY A 202 -6.97 -18.87 -14.93
C GLY A 202 -6.01 -18.69 -13.75
N GLY A 203 -5.68 -17.46 -13.34
CA GLY A 203 -4.92 -17.16 -12.13
C GLY A 203 -5.79 -17.17 -10.86
N LEU A 204 -5.16 -17.31 -9.69
CA LEU A 204 -5.88 -17.52 -8.42
C LEU A 204 -6.67 -16.30 -7.91
N LEU A 205 -6.33 -15.09 -8.38
CA LEU A 205 -6.99 -13.83 -7.98
C LEU A 205 -8.02 -13.34 -9.01
N GLU A 206 -8.08 -13.95 -10.20
CA GLU A 206 -9.06 -13.64 -11.25
C GLU A 206 -10.52 -13.58 -10.74
N PRO A 207 -11.00 -14.47 -9.83
CA PRO A 207 -12.36 -14.40 -9.30
C PRO A 207 -12.68 -13.11 -8.51
N LEU A 208 -11.68 -12.43 -7.95
CA LEU A 208 -11.87 -11.18 -7.21
C LEU A 208 -12.38 -10.05 -8.12
N LEU A 209 -12.09 -10.12 -9.42
CA LEU A 209 -12.54 -9.15 -10.42
C LEU A 209 -14.07 -9.17 -10.65
N GLN A 210 -14.79 -10.10 -10.02
CA GLN A 210 -16.26 -10.04 -9.92
C GLN A 210 -16.75 -8.99 -8.91
N GLN A 211 -15.94 -8.64 -7.90
CA GLN A 211 -16.29 -7.69 -6.84
C GLN A 211 -15.53 -6.36 -6.93
N ILE A 212 -14.27 -6.37 -7.41
CA ILE A 212 -13.39 -5.20 -7.46
C ILE A 212 -12.81 -4.97 -8.86
N ASN A 213 -12.34 -3.74 -9.10
CA ASN A 213 -11.39 -3.44 -10.18
C ASN A 213 -9.99 -3.31 -9.56
N VAL A 214 -8.93 -3.65 -10.31
CA VAL A 214 -7.55 -3.58 -9.80
C VAL A 214 -6.65 -2.81 -10.77
N ILE A 215 -5.81 -1.93 -10.23
CA ILE A 215 -4.76 -1.23 -10.95
C ILE A 215 -3.42 -1.56 -10.29
N LEU A 216 -2.48 -2.08 -11.07
CA LEU A 216 -1.12 -2.35 -10.62
C LEU A 216 -0.18 -1.35 -11.29
N VAL A 217 0.69 -0.70 -10.53
CA VAL A 217 1.82 0.10 -11.04
C VAL A 217 3.11 -0.57 -10.56
N PRO A 218 3.67 -1.54 -11.31
CA PRO A 218 4.82 -2.33 -10.83
C PRO A 218 6.11 -1.50 -10.68
N ARG A 219 6.20 -0.34 -11.33
CA ARG A 219 7.37 0.53 -11.35
C ARG A 219 6.95 1.98 -11.60
N ALA A 220 6.80 2.75 -10.52
CA ALA A 220 6.48 4.18 -10.60
C ALA A 220 7.67 5.05 -11.03
N ASN A 221 8.90 4.67 -10.65
CA ASN A 221 10.15 5.37 -10.92
C ASN A 221 11.08 4.49 -11.78
N PRO A 222 10.86 4.45 -13.12
CA PRO A 222 11.66 3.59 -14.00
C PRO A 222 13.14 3.99 -14.08
N ASP A 223 13.44 5.29 -14.04
CA ASP A 223 14.81 5.81 -14.20
C ASP A 223 15.72 5.43 -13.03
N ALA A 224 15.18 5.43 -11.81
CA ALA A 224 15.95 5.04 -10.64
C ALA A 224 16.18 3.53 -10.56
N VAL A 225 15.24 2.69 -11.04
CA VAL A 225 15.47 1.24 -11.14
C VAL A 225 16.55 0.93 -12.19
N GLU A 226 16.61 1.69 -13.29
CA GLU A 226 17.71 1.57 -14.26
C GLU A 226 19.05 2.03 -13.68
N ALA A 227 19.07 3.13 -12.91
CA ALA A 227 20.26 3.66 -12.27
C ALA A 227 20.71 2.88 -11.00
N GLY A 228 19.84 2.03 -10.43
CA GLY A 228 20.06 1.38 -9.14
C GLY A 228 20.04 2.36 -7.95
N THR A 229 19.34 3.49 -8.08
CA THR A 229 19.27 4.57 -7.08
C THR A 229 17.93 4.60 -6.35
N ARG A 230 17.87 5.26 -5.20
CA ARG A 230 16.60 5.47 -4.48
C ARG A 230 15.68 6.47 -5.18
N ASN A 231 16.14 7.71 -5.32
CA ASN A 231 15.30 8.86 -5.64
C ASN A 231 15.09 9.05 -7.16
N ALA A 232 14.24 10.01 -7.54
CA ALA A 232 14.08 10.48 -8.92
C ALA A 232 15.40 11.04 -9.50
N ALA A 233 15.45 11.30 -10.80
CA ALA A 233 16.66 11.76 -11.48
C ALA A 233 17.17 13.16 -11.01
N ASP A 234 16.28 14.01 -10.48
CA ASP A 234 16.60 15.28 -9.81
C ASP A 234 16.96 15.14 -8.31
N GLY A 235 16.88 13.94 -7.75
CA GLY A 235 17.12 13.66 -6.34
C GLY A 235 15.88 13.72 -5.44
N THR A 236 14.68 13.98 -5.97
CA THR A 236 13.43 14.01 -5.19
C THR A 236 13.00 12.60 -4.75
N ASP A 237 12.63 12.45 -3.48
CA ASP A 237 11.98 11.24 -2.98
C ASP A 237 10.49 11.25 -3.40
N ILE A 238 10.14 10.41 -4.39
CA ILE A 238 8.77 10.32 -4.92
C ILE A 238 7.79 9.80 -3.87
N ALA A 239 8.22 8.99 -2.89
CA ALA A 239 7.32 8.52 -1.84
C ALA A 239 6.85 9.65 -0.90
N HIS A 240 7.43 10.84 -1.01
CA HIS A 240 7.07 12.07 -0.29
C HIS A 240 6.67 13.25 -1.22
N ASP A 241 6.39 13.01 -2.50
CA ASP A 241 6.03 14.06 -3.48
C ASP A 241 4.51 14.12 -3.82
N HIS A 242 3.65 13.41 -3.10
CA HIS A 242 2.23 13.21 -3.49
C HIS A 242 1.31 14.40 -3.23
N LEU A 243 1.78 15.44 -2.53
CA LEU A 243 1.04 16.69 -2.31
C LEU A 243 1.46 17.79 -3.30
N LEU A 244 2.76 17.90 -3.57
CA LEU A 244 3.35 18.95 -4.40
C LEU A 244 3.44 18.54 -5.88
N LEU A 245 3.56 17.23 -6.13
CA LEU A 245 3.65 16.61 -7.44
C LEU A 245 4.78 17.23 -8.29
N ASN A 246 5.93 17.55 -7.70
CA ASN A 246 7.06 18.19 -8.41
C ASN A 246 7.47 17.34 -9.62
N THR A 247 7.72 16.06 -9.36
CA THR A 247 8.15 15.01 -10.29
C THR A 247 7.03 14.61 -11.28
N PRO A 248 7.34 14.31 -12.55
CA PRO A 248 6.36 13.73 -13.48
C PRO A 248 5.90 12.33 -13.05
N GLU A 249 6.72 11.59 -12.28
CA GLU A 249 6.38 10.32 -11.65
C GLU A 249 5.22 10.46 -10.65
N ALA A 250 5.29 11.41 -9.72
CA ALA A 250 4.19 11.69 -8.79
C ALA A 250 2.95 12.23 -9.52
N LYS A 251 3.13 13.05 -10.55
CA LYS A 251 2.02 13.51 -11.42
C LYS A 251 1.29 12.33 -12.06
N ALA A 252 2.00 11.34 -12.60
CA ALA A 252 1.40 10.16 -13.21
C ALA A 252 0.60 9.31 -12.19
N LEU A 253 1.11 9.14 -10.96
CA LEU A 253 0.37 8.48 -9.88
C LEU A 253 -0.87 9.28 -9.43
N ALA A 254 -0.77 10.61 -9.40
CA ALA A 254 -1.91 11.48 -9.10
C ALA A 254 -3.00 11.40 -10.18
N THR A 255 -2.64 11.36 -11.47
CA THR A 255 -3.56 11.12 -12.59
C THR A 255 -4.34 9.82 -12.40
N LEU A 256 -3.67 8.68 -12.15
CA LEU A 256 -4.36 7.41 -11.88
C LEU A 256 -5.32 7.50 -10.69
N ALA A 257 -4.89 8.12 -9.59
CA ALA A 257 -5.70 8.24 -8.39
C ALA A 257 -6.92 9.18 -8.57
N ARG A 258 -6.79 10.23 -9.38
CA ARG A 258 -7.86 11.17 -9.73
C ARG A 258 -8.90 10.51 -10.64
N ASP A 259 -8.44 9.82 -11.68
CA ASP A 259 -9.28 9.34 -12.77
C ASP A 259 -10.02 8.05 -12.36
N TYR A 260 -9.31 7.07 -11.80
CA TYR A 260 -9.87 5.77 -11.43
C TYR A 260 -10.43 5.68 -10.00
N ARG A 261 -10.28 6.77 -9.21
CA ARG A 261 -10.90 7.00 -7.89
C ARG A 261 -10.84 5.77 -6.95
N PRO A 262 -9.65 5.15 -6.72
CA PRO A 262 -9.54 3.92 -5.96
C PRO A 262 -9.98 4.08 -4.50
N VAL A 263 -10.76 3.14 -3.97
CA VAL A 263 -11.21 3.12 -2.56
C VAL A 263 -10.11 2.70 -1.59
N ALA A 264 -9.07 2.03 -2.10
CA ALA A 264 -7.90 1.61 -1.36
C ALA A 264 -6.65 1.73 -2.25
N VAL A 265 -5.56 2.21 -1.65
CA VAL A 265 -4.27 2.42 -2.31
C VAL A 265 -3.18 1.81 -1.42
N VAL A 266 -2.48 0.81 -1.95
CA VAL A 266 -1.41 0.09 -1.25
C VAL A 266 -0.06 0.42 -1.89
N ASP A 267 0.82 1.01 -1.11
CA ASP A 267 2.21 1.28 -1.45
C ASP A 267 3.11 0.12 -0.99
N LEU A 268 3.91 -0.42 -1.90
CA LEU A 268 4.79 -1.56 -1.70
C LEU A 268 6.25 -1.10 -1.80
N GLN A 269 6.89 -0.98 -0.64
CA GLN A 269 8.25 -0.49 -0.46
C GLN A 269 9.16 -1.58 0.15
N GLU A 270 10.42 -1.24 0.39
CA GLU A 270 11.33 -2.02 1.24
C GLU A 270 12.02 -1.16 2.30
N PHE A 271 12.56 -1.78 3.35
CA PHE A 271 13.27 -1.09 4.43
C PHE A 271 14.66 -1.70 4.67
N PRO A 272 15.65 -0.92 5.14
CA PRO A 272 17.01 -1.42 5.33
C PRO A 272 17.05 -2.44 6.48
N ALA A 273 17.58 -3.62 6.17
CA ALA A 273 17.67 -4.75 7.05
C ALA A 273 18.62 -4.52 8.23
N ALA A 274 19.72 -3.80 8.00
CA ALA A 274 20.73 -3.51 9.02
C ALA A 274 21.12 -2.02 9.10
N SER A 275 21.54 -1.43 7.97
CA SER A 275 22.22 -0.11 7.83
C SER A 275 22.34 0.76 9.09
N ILE A 276 21.43 1.72 9.31
CA ILE A 276 21.49 2.68 10.43
C ILE A 276 21.25 2.03 11.80
N PHE A 277 20.49 0.93 11.86
CA PHE A 277 20.20 0.24 13.12
C PHE A 277 21.43 -0.49 13.67
N LEU A 278 22.25 -1.08 12.79
CA LEU A 278 23.50 -1.72 13.17
C LEU A 278 24.49 -0.72 13.76
N GLN A 279 24.54 0.50 13.22
CA GLN A 279 25.41 1.58 13.72
C GLN A 279 24.90 2.18 15.04
N LYS A 280 23.59 2.47 15.13
CA LYS A 280 22.99 3.23 16.24
C LYS A 280 22.64 2.38 17.48
N TYR A 281 22.18 1.15 17.26
CA TYR A 281 21.67 0.25 18.30
C TYR A 281 22.49 -1.06 18.42
N GLN A 282 23.56 -1.22 17.63
CA GLN A 282 24.37 -2.46 17.55
C GLN A 282 23.52 -3.70 17.24
N ALA A 283 22.43 -3.50 16.48
CA ALA A 283 21.38 -4.49 16.29
C ALA A 283 20.73 -4.39 14.91
N ILE A 284 20.10 -5.49 14.50
CA ILE A 284 19.54 -5.67 13.16
C ILE A 284 18.02 -5.66 13.26
N GLN A 285 17.34 -5.09 12.26
CA GLN A 285 15.87 -5.07 12.25
C GLN A 285 15.31 -6.50 12.23
N ARG A 286 14.20 -6.74 12.93
CA ARG A 286 13.66 -8.10 13.08
C ARG A 286 12.75 -8.55 11.96
N TYR A 287 11.80 -7.71 11.59
CA TYR A 287 10.55 -8.16 10.97
C TYR A 287 10.71 -8.47 9.49
N ASP A 288 9.80 -9.25 8.93
CA ASP A 288 9.70 -9.50 7.48
C ASP A 288 8.93 -8.36 6.78
N ALA A 289 7.88 -7.87 7.44
CA ALA A 289 7.03 -6.77 6.98
C ALA A 289 6.88 -5.67 8.04
N LEU A 290 6.96 -4.42 7.61
CA LEU A 290 6.57 -3.25 8.37
C LEU A 290 5.32 -2.62 7.74
N LEU A 291 4.28 -2.42 8.57
CA LEU A 291 2.91 -2.13 8.11
C LEU A 291 2.44 -0.77 8.62
N GLN A 292 1.74 0.02 7.80
CA GLN A 292 1.21 1.31 8.26
C GLN A 292 0.03 1.77 7.41
N TYR A 293 -1.14 1.98 8.04
CA TYR A 293 -2.23 2.72 7.39
C TYR A 293 -2.01 4.23 7.47
N SER A 294 -2.75 4.98 6.65
CA SER A 294 -2.77 6.44 6.64
C SER A 294 -3.00 7.03 8.04
N ALA A 295 -2.17 7.99 8.42
CA ALA A 295 -2.25 8.71 9.68
C ALA A 295 -1.76 10.14 9.43
N THR A 296 -2.67 11.10 9.45
CA THR A 296 -2.43 12.52 9.14
C THR A 296 -3.55 13.38 9.73
N ALA A 297 -3.32 14.69 9.86
CA ALA A 297 -4.32 15.63 10.36
C ALA A 297 -5.60 15.62 9.49
N ASN A 298 -6.76 15.80 10.13
CA ASN A 298 -8.10 15.81 9.50
C ASN A 298 -8.52 14.52 8.77
N GLN A 299 -7.81 13.40 8.91
CA GLN A 299 -8.31 12.14 8.36
C GLN A 299 -9.58 11.68 9.12
N ASN A 300 -10.60 11.30 8.35
CA ASN A 300 -11.87 10.83 8.88
C ASN A 300 -11.75 9.48 9.63
N GLU A 301 -12.48 9.33 10.74
CA GLU A 301 -12.39 8.15 11.60
C GLU A 301 -12.92 6.86 10.96
N PHE A 302 -13.90 6.93 10.06
CA PHE A 302 -14.44 5.73 9.39
C PHE A 302 -13.44 5.12 8.41
N VAL A 303 -12.65 5.95 7.71
CA VAL A 303 -11.54 5.48 6.84
C VAL A 303 -10.44 4.85 7.69
N THR A 304 -10.05 5.50 8.79
CA THR A 304 -9.08 4.98 9.78
C THR A 304 -9.55 3.64 10.38
N LYS A 305 -10.83 3.52 10.72
CA LYS A 305 -11.45 2.31 11.25
C LYS A 305 -11.44 1.17 10.23
N ALA A 306 -11.82 1.44 8.99
CA ALA A 306 -11.75 0.47 7.89
C ALA A 306 -10.31 -0.02 7.66
N ALA A 307 -9.33 0.88 7.63
CA ALA A 307 -7.91 0.53 7.45
C ALA A 307 -7.36 -0.36 8.60
N ARG A 308 -7.78 -0.08 9.85
CA ARG A 308 -7.43 -0.89 11.01
C ARG A 308 -8.11 -2.27 11.00
N GLU A 309 -9.42 -2.31 10.84
CA GLU A 309 -10.23 -3.50 11.12
C GLU A 309 -10.39 -4.43 9.91
N TRP A 310 -10.45 -3.89 8.69
CA TRP A 310 -10.67 -4.68 7.47
C TRP A 310 -9.38 -5.03 6.72
N TYR A 311 -8.30 -4.28 6.94
CA TYR A 311 -7.01 -4.51 6.29
C TYR A 311 -5.91 -4.92 7.28
N THR A 312 -5.64 -4.11 8.32
CA THR A 312 -4.48 -4.37 9.21
C THR A 312 -4.60 -5.71 9.94
N ALA A 313 -5.76 -6.00 10.55
CA ALA A 313 -5.95 -7.24 11.30
C ALA A 313 -5.90 -8.50 10.39
N PRO A 314 -6.65 -8.58 9.27
CA PRO A 314 -6.50 -9.70 8.33
C PRO A 314 -5.10 -9.85 7.73
N LEU A 315 -4.39 -8.73 7.46
CA LEU A 315 -3.01 -8.79 6.97
C LEU A 315 -2.04 -9.38 8.00
N ARG A 316 -2.09 -8.92 9.25
CA ARG A 316 -1.24 -9.49 10.33
C ARG A 316 -1.51 -10.99 10.52
N THR A 317 -2.76 -11.43 10.42
CA THR A 317 -3.13 -12.85 10.43
C THR A 317 -2.52 -13.62 9.26
N ALA A 318 -2.66 -13.14 8.02
CA ALA A 318 -2.15 -13.83 6.83
C ALA A 318 -0.62 -13.92 6.81
N LEU A 319 0.08 -12.85 7.22
CA LEU A 319 1.54 -12.86 7.36
C LEU A 319 1.98 -13.89 8.42
N SER A 320 1.34 -13.89 9.59
CA SER A 320 1.63 -14.87 10.65
C SER A 320 1.38 -16.32 10.20
N GLN A 321 0.31 -16.57 9.44
CA GLN A 321 0.01 -17.88 8.85
C GLN A 321 1.04 -18.31 7.79
N ALA A 322 1.66 -17.36 7.07
CA ALA A 322 2.76 -17.61 6.13
C ALA A 322 4.14 -17.75 6.81
N GLY A 323 4.23 -17.69 8.14
CA GLY A 323 5.52 -17.70 8.86
C GLY A 323 6.33 -16.41 8.67
N LEU A 324 5.64 -15.29 8.46
CA LEU A 324 6.20 -13.95 8.27
C LEU A 324 5.89 -13.07 9.49
N SER A 325 6.94 -12.49 10.06
CA SER A 325 6.89 -11.61 11.21
C SER A 325 6.55 -10.16 10.80
N SER A 326 5.71 -9.47 11.57
CA SER A 326 5.31 -8.09 11.24
C SER A 326 5.10 -7.17 12.45
N ASP A 327 5.35 -5.89 12.25
CA ASP A 327 5.07 -4.80 13.19
C ASP A 327 4.61 -3.53 12.42
N TRP A 328 4.40 -2.42 13.13
CA TRP A 328 4.15 -1.11 12.54
C TRP A 328 5.40 -0.54 11.84
N TYR A 329 5.22 0.27 10.79
CA TYR A 329 6.32 0.96 10.14
C TYR A 329 6.92 2.07 11.01
N TYR A 330 8.25 2.08 11.08
CA TYR A 330 9.04 3.06 11.81
C TYR A 330 10.37 3.36 11.11
N THR A 331 10.94 4.52 11.40
CA THR A 331 12.27 4.96 10.98
C THR A 331 13.01 5.60 12.17
N THR A 332 14.26 6.02 11.96
CA THR A 332 15.06 6.79 12.93
C THR A 332 15.89 7.83 12.16
N SER A 333 16.34 8.90 12.84
CA SER A 333 17.21 9.92 12.23
C SER A 333 18.53 9.34 11.72
N GLN A 334 19.19 10.04 10.79
CA GLN A 334 20.58 9.72 10.41
C GLN A 334 21.61 10.20 11.44
N ASP A 335 21.23 11.09 12.38
CA ASP A 335 22.06 11.39 13.54
C ASP A 335 22.17 10.14 14.44
N LEU A 336 23.41 9.74 14.75
CA LEU A 336 23.72 8.59 15.59
C LEU A 336 23.46 8.85 17.09
N GLN A 337 23.34 10.11 17.52
CA GLN A 337 23.04 10.47 18.92
C GLN A 337 21.54 10.48 19.21
N ASP A 338 20.71 10.88 18.24
CA ASP A 338 19.25 10.74 18.33
C ASP A 338 18.86 9.26 18.29
N LYS A 339 18.50 8.70 19.45
CA LYS A 339 18.05 7.31 19.59
C LYS A 339 16.54 7.13 19.53
N SER A 340 15.78 8.17 19.19
CA SER A 340 14.35 8.06 18.98
C SER A 340 14.02 7.20 17.76
N ILE A 341 12.86 6.55 17.81
CA ILE A 341 12.26 5.83 16.70
C ILE A 341 10.90 6.44 16.43
N SER A 342 10.66 6.87 15.19
CA SER A 342 9.41 7.51 14.80
C SER A 342 8.58 6.58 13.93
N MET A 343 7.28 6.48 14.21
CA MET A 343 6.36 5.79 13.31
C MET A 343 6.28 6.50 11.96
N GLY A 344 5.73 5.83 10.95
CA GLY A 344 5.45 6.43 9.63
C GLY A 344 4.74 7.79 9.77
N SER A 345 5.28 8.78 9.06
CA SER A 345 5.02 10.22 9.23
C SER A 345 3.54 10.63 9.26
N LEU A 346 3.26 11.75 9.93
CA LEU A 346 1.99 12.46 9.88
C LEU A 346 1.86 13.42 8.69
N ALA A 347 2.96 13.69 7.97
CA ALA A 347 2.94 14.61 6.84
C ALA A 347 1.99 14.08 5.73
N PRO A 348 1.15 14.94 5.12
CA PRO A 348 0.25 14.58 4.04
C PRO A 348 0.96 14.55 2.67
N ASP A 349 2.23 14.14 2.67
CA ASP A 349 3.17 14.18 1.55
C ASP A 349 3.31 12.83 0.82
N SER A 350 2.97 11.74 1.50
CA SER A 350 3.12 10.36 1.03
C SER A 350 1.83 9.80 0.44
N LEU A 351 1.96 8.91 -0.56
CA LEU A 351 0.83 8.27 -1.27
C LEU A 351 -0.23 7.72 -0.31
N ARG A 352 0.23 7.07 0.76
CA ARG A 352 -0.56 6.58 1.89
C ARG A 352 -1.41 7.68 2.53
N ASN A 353 -0.81 8.79 2.95
CA ASN A 353 -1.53 9.86 3.66
C ASN A 353 -2.41 10.71 2.73
N VAL A 354 -1.95 11.01 1.52
CA VAL A 354 -2.75 11.70 0.48
C VAL A 354 -3.99 10.88 0.13
N SER A 355 -3.87 9.56 -0.03
CA SER A 355 -5.04 8.69 -0.26
C SER A 355 -6.02 8.71 0.90
N GLY A 356 -5.53 8.79 2.14
CA GLY A 356 -6.35 8.98 3.35
C GLY A 356 -7.16 10.29 3.33
N LEU A 357 -6.57 11.39 2.84
CA LEU A 357 -7.25 12.68 2.67
C LEU A 357 -8.19 12.75 1.46
N LYS A 358 -8.05 11.83 0.50
CA LYS A 358 -9.02 11.58 -0.58
C LYS A 358 -10.14 10.61 -0.17
N ASN A 359 -10.28 10.33 1.13
CA ASN A 359 -11.27 9.44 1.76
C ASN A 359 -11.14 7.95 1.37
N SER A 360 -9.96 7.54 0.95
CA SER A 360 -9.65 6.15 0.58
C SER A 360 -8.70 5.51 1.59
N VAL A 361 -8.72 4.18 1.70
CA VAL A 361 -7.79 3.44 2.57
C VAL A 361 -6.38 3.47 1.97
N GLY A 362 -5.58 4.44 2.40
CA GLY A 362 -4.16 4.48 2.11
C GLY A 362 -3.37 3.56 3.04
N TYR A 363 -2.50 2.73 2.47
CA TYR A 363 -1.72 1.73 3.21
C TYR A 363 -0.30 1.62 2.67
N LEU A 364 0.66 1.37 3.56
CA LEU A 364 2.06 1.04 3.26
C LEU A 364 2.37 -0.37 3.78
N VAL A 365 2.95 -1.19 2.91
CA VAL A 365 3.60 -2.46 3.28
C VAL A 365 5.05 -2.39 2.80
N SER A 366 5.98 -2.38 3.73
CA SER A 366 7.41 -2.36 3.44
C SER A 366 8.06 -3.70 3.81
N SER A 367 8.74 -4.38 2.87
CA SER A 367 9.47 -5.63 3.17
C SER A 367 10.93 -5.43 3.53
N ARG A 368 11.51 -6.36 4.29
CA ARG A 368 12.89 -6.29 4.74
C ARG A 368 13.90 -6.49 3.59
N GLY A 369 14.60 -5.45 3.15
CA GLY A 369 15.87 -5.64 2.42
C GLY A 369 16.29 -4.65 1.33
N SER A 370 16.01 -3.35 1.44
CA SER A 370 16.57 -2.37 0.47
C SER A 370 18.11 -2.37 0.46
N ASP A 371 18.77 -2.64 1.59
CA ASP A 371 20.23 -2.80 1.71
C ASP A 371 20.75 -4.24 1.46
N LEU A 372 19.90 -5.17 0.96
CA LEU A 372 20.25 -6.59 0.79
C LEU A 372 20.52 -7.03 -0.66
N GLY A 373 20.33 -6.16 -1.65
CA GLY A 373 20.51 -6.51 -3.06
C GLY A 373 19.63 -7.71 -3.46
N ARG A 374 20.24 -8.83 -3.89
CA ARG A 374 19.52 -10.09 -4.23
C ARG A 374 19.33 -11.06 -3.06
N ALA A 375 19.86 -10.78 -1.86
CA ALA A 375 19.71 -11.68 -0.73
C ALA A 375 18.26 -11.75 -0.23
N HIS A 376 17.84 -12.94 0.19
CA HIS A 376 16.49 -13.28 0.69
C HIS A 376 15.34 -12.83 -0.25
N ILE A 377 15.59 -12.62 -1.54
CA ILE A 377 14.62 -12.02 -2.47
C ILE A 377 13.33 -12.83 -2.61
N GLN A 378 13.40 -14.17 -2.58
CA GLN A 378 12.20 -15.01 -2.63
C GLN A 378 11.31 -14.79 -1.41
N ARG A 379 11.89 -14.63 -0.20
CA ARG A 379 11.15 -14.29 1.03
C ARG A 379 10.58 -12.87 1.02
N ARG A 380 11.32 -11.90 0.48
CA ARG A 380 10.88 -10.50 0.31
C ARG A 380 9.67 -10.42 -0.64
N VAL A 381 9.77 -11.05 -1.80
CA VAL A 381 8.66 -11.16 -2.77
C VAL A 381 7.50 -11.95 -2.19
N HIS A 382 7.73 -13.05 -1.44
CA HIS A 382 6.67 -13.77 -0.73
C HIS A 382 5.89 -12.88 0.24
N THR A 383 6.60 -12.00 0.97
CA THR A 383 5.99 -11.04 1.89
C THR A 383 5.05 -10.08 1.17
N LEU A 384 5.52 -9.46 0.09
CA LEU A 384 4.72 -8.48 -0.67
C LEU A 384 3.61 -9.13 -1.50
N VAL A 385 3.80 -10.35 -2.03
CA VAL A 385 2.73 -11.12 -2.69
C VAL A 385 1.67 -11.55 -1.67
N THR A 386 2.05 -12.06 -0.50
CA THR A 386 1.10 -12.42 0.58
C THR A 386 0.30 -11.21 1.04
N ALA A 387 0.96 -10.07 1.22
CA ALA A 387 0.30 -8.83 1.62
C ALA A 387 -0.65 -8.29 0.54
N SER A 388 -0.20 -8.23 -0.73
CA SER A 388 -1.02 -7.79 -1.87
C SER A 388 -2.25 -8.68 -2.06
N THR A 389 -2.06 -10.00 -1.94
CA THR A 389 -3.14 -11.00 -1.99
C THR A 389 -4.18 -10.72 -0.90
N ARG A 390 -3.76 -10.59 0.35
CA ARG A 390 -4.69 -10.35 1.47
C ARG A 390 -5.35 -8.97 1.42
N MET A 391 -4.67 -7.95 0.90
CA MET A 391 -5.24 -6.62 0.63
C MET A 391 -6.34 -6.67 -0.45
N LEU A 392 -6.10 -7.39 -1.54
CA LEU A 392 -7.09 -7.59 -2.61
C LEU A 392 -8.30 -8.40 -2.13
N HIS A 393 -8.09 -9.49 -1.39
CA HIS A 393 -9.16 -10.24 -0.75
C HIS A 393 -9.98 -9.39 0.23
N SER A 394 -9.34 -8.58 1.09
CA SER A 394 -10.05 -7.67 2.00
C SER A 394 -10.90 -6.65 1.25
N SER A 395 -10.40 -6.12 0.13
CA SER A 395 -11.16 -5.19 -0.71
C SER A 395 -12.37 -5.85 -1.37
N ALA A 396 -12.24 -7.11 -1.82
CA ALA A 396 -13.34 -7.88 -2.42
C ALA A 396 -14.39 -8.32 -1.39
N GLU A 397 -13.96 -8.78 -0.22
CA GLU A 397 -14.83 -9.12 0.92
C GLU A 397 -15.61 -7.90 1.46
N ARG A 398 -15.07 -6.69 1.29
CA ARG A 398 -15.63 -5.42 1.80
C ARG A 398 -16.06 -4.45 0.71
N ALA A 399 -16.22 -4.90 -0.54
CA ALA A 399 -16.46 -4.01 -1.68
C ALA A 399 -17.63 -3.02 -1.46
N LYS A 400 -18.78 -3.53 -0.98
CA LYS A 400 -19.95 -2.70 -0.66
C LYS A 400 -19.69 -1.75 0.50
N ASP A 401 -19.12 -2.25 1.59
CA ASP A 401 -18.83 -1.51 2.81
C ASP A 401 -17.86 -0.33 2.54
N LEU A 402 -16.85 -0.55 1.68
CA LEU A 402 -15.86 0.45 1.27
C LEU A 402 -16.49 1.56 0.42
N THR A 403 -17.33 1.21 -0.57
CA THR A 403 -18.07 2.20 -1.35
C THR A 403 -19.04 3.00 -0.47
N GLN A 404 -19.67 2.37 0.53
CA GLN A 404 -20.52 3.07 1.50
C GLN A 404 -19.74 4.03 2.39
N VAL A 405 -18.58 3.62 2.93
CA VAL A 405 -17.69 4.49 3.73
C VAL A 405 -17.20 5.66 2.89
N GLN A 406 -16.64 5.43 1.71
CA GLN A 406 -16.12 6.51 0.85
C GLN A 406 -17.23 7.52 0.50
N ALA A 407 -18.43 7.04 0.14
CA ALA A 407 -19.56 7.91 -0.19
C ALA A 407 -20.16 8.64 1.02
N PHE A 408 -20.13 8.05 2.22
CA PHE A 408 -20.53 8.72 3.46
C PHE A 408 -19.54 9.83 3.81
N VAL A 409 -18.26 9.49 3.89
CA VAL A 409 -17.18 10.41 4.30
C VAL A 409 -17.00 11.55 3.30
N ALA A 410 -17.25 11.33 2.01
CA ALA A 410 -17.29 12.38 0.99
C ALA A 410 -18.36 13.44 1.28
N ARG A 411 -19.59 13.02 1.64
CA ARG A 411 -20.69 13.95 1.98
C ARG A 411 -20.46 14.63 3.32
N GLU A 412 -19.99 13.89 4.32
CA GLU A 412 -19.65 14.41 5.64
C GLU A 412 -18.56 15.50 5.51
N THR A 413 -17.44 15.19 4.85
CA THR A 413 -16.32 16.13 4.65
C THR A 413 -16.75 17.41 3.93
N ALA A 414 -17.60 17.31 2.91
CA ALA A 414 -18.16 18.47 2.22
C ALA A 414 -19.07 19.30 3.13
N SER A 415 -19.95 18.65 3.91
CA SER A 415 -20.86 19.33 4.85
C SER A 415 -20.16 20.09 5.99
N LEU A 416 -18.88 19.79 6.25
CA LEU A 416 -18.06 20.53 7.22
C LEU A 416 -17.61 21.90 6.70
N ALA A 417 -17.80 22.27 5.43
CA ALA A 417 -17.49 23.61 4.94
C ALA A 417 -18.13 24.69 5.82
N CYS A 418 -17.37 25.73 6.19
CA CYS A 418 -17.74 26.78 7.16
C CYS A 418 -17.94 26.33 8.63
N HIS A 419 -17.83 25.03 8.96
CA HIS A 419 -18.27 24.47 10.24
C HIS A 419 -17.16 23.75 11.01
N GLN A 420 -17.28 23.71 12.35
CA GLN A 420 -16.33 23.07 13.26
C GLN A 420 -14.90 23.65 13.17
N GLN A 421 -13.92 22.90 13.68
CA GLN A 421 -12.50 23.24 13.61
C GLN A 421 -11.78 22.36 12.57
N LEU A 422 -10.60 22.83 12.18
CA LEU A 422 -9.65 22.19 11.29
C LEU A 422 -8.32 22.08 12.05
N ALA A 423 -7.71 20.90 12.08
CA ALA A 423 -6.34 20.74 12.58
C ALA A 423 -5.37 21.23 11.50
N VAL A 424 -4.51 22.20 11.83
CA VAL A 424 -3.49 22.73 10.91
C VAL A 424 -2.15 22.05 11.14
N LEU A 425 -1.75 21.89 12.41
CA LEU A 425 -0.56 21.13 12.80
C LEU A 425 -0.95 20.02 13.77
N ALA A 426 -0.34 18.85 13.57
CA ALA A 426 -0.44 17.72 14.47
C ALA A 426 0.92 17.05 14.63
N GLU A 427 1.27 16.70 15.87
CA GLU A 427 2.50 16.03 16.26
C GLU A 427 2.25 14.55 16.55
N GLN A 428 3.29 13.74 16.42
CA GLN A 428 3.32 12.38 16.96
C GLN A 428 3.27 12.43 18.50
N THR A 429 2.79 11.36 19.13
CA THR A 429 2.77 11.23 20.60
C THR A 429 4.01 10.48 21.07
N PRO A 430 4.89 11.10 21.88
CA PRO A 430 6.01 10.40 22.48
C PRO A 430 5.53 9.39 23.52
N GLU A 431 5.96 8.14 23.38
CA GLU A 431 5.73 7.05 24.33
C GLU A 431 7.03 6.25 24.55
N GLN A 432 6.96 5.24 25.41
CA GLN A 432 8.08 4.34 25.70
C GLN A 432 7.75 2.96 25.13
N ARG A 433 8.53 2.49 24.15
CA ARG A 433 8.30 1.19 23.51
C ARG A 433 9.51 0.27 23.68
N THR A 434 9.25 -1.01 23.92
CA THR A 434 10.26 -2.07 23.76
C THR A 434 10.09 -2.66 22.36
N LEU A 435 11.14 -2.58 21.54
CA LEU A 435 11.19 -3.13 20.20
C LEU A 435 12.11 -4.37 20.17
N THR A 436 11.66 -5.46 19.57
CA THR A 436 12.49 -6.65 19.40
C THR A 436 13.32 -6.53 18.13
N MET A 437 14.64 -6.48 18.29
CA MET A 437 15.65 -6.52 17.23
C MET A 437 16.36 -7.89 17.21
N ILE A 438 17.36 -8.06 16.35
CA ILE A 438 18.20 -9.26 16.25
C ILE A 438 19.67 -8.88 16.55
N GLN A 439 20.38 -9.71 17.33
CA GLN A 439 21.81 -9.55 17.59
C GLN A 439 22.66 -9.92 16.36
N PRO A 440 23.64 -9.09 15.95
CA PRO A 440 24.47 -9.35 14.77
C PRO A 440 25.27 -10.65 14.85
N ASP A 441 25.81 -10.97 16.03
CA ASP A 441 26.75 -12.09 16.20
C ASP A 441 26.08 -13.43 16.49
N THR A 442 24.95 -13.43 17.20
CA THR A 442 24.29 -14.67 17.65
C THR A 442 23.01 -14.99 16.89
N GLY A 443 22.47 -14.04 16.12
CA GLY A 443 21.13 -14.16 15.52
C GLY A 443 19.99 -14.24 16.55
N ALA A 444 20.25 -14.03 17.83
CA ALA A 444 19.27 -14.09 18.91
C ALA A 444 18.42 -12.81 18.99
N ASP A 445 17.33 -12.86 19.76
CA ASP A 445 16.43 -11.72 19.97
C ASP A 445 17.04 -10.73 20.98
N GLN A 446 17.13 -9.44 20.62
CA GLN A 446 17.44 -8.36 21.57
C GLN A 446 16.20 -7.50 21.80
N GLN A 447 15.87 -7.25 23.07
CA GLN A 447 14.84 -6.28 23.43
C GLN A 447 15.48 -4.92 23.67
N VAL A 448 15.16 -3.93 22.84
CA VAL A 448 15.68 -2.56 22.95
C VAL A 448 14.54 -1.64 23.38
N ARG A 449 14.70 -0.96 24.51
CA ARG A 449 13.80 0.11 24.94
C ARG A 449 14.17 1.40 24.21
N VAL A 450 13.18 2.05 23.61
CA VAL A 450 13.36 3.26 22.79
C VAL A 450 12.32 4.33 23.14
N ASP A 451 12.70 5.58 22.94
CA ASP A 451 11.78 6.70 22.85
C ASP A 451 11.06 6.59 21.50
N TRP A 452 9.73 6.50 21.53
CA TRP A 452 8.93 6.14 20.36
C TRP A 452 7.90 7.22 20.03
N ASN A 453 7.96 7.78 18.83
CA ASN A 453 7.03 8.82 18.39
C ASN A 453 5.87 8.18 17.62
N ALA A 454 4.73 7.97 18.29
CA ALA A 454 3.57 7.28 17.74
C ALA A 454 2.72 8.18 16.83
N SER A 455 2.42 7.72 15.61
CA SER A 455 1.54 8.44 14.67
C SER A 455 0.07 7.99 14.68
N LEU A 456 -0.25 6.87 15.32
CA LEU A 456 -1.63 6.36 15.40
C LEU A 456 -2.51 7.06 16.47
N GLN A 457 -1.90 7.95 17.26
CA GLN A 457 -2.59 8.83 18.23
C GLN A 457 -2.00 10.25 18.12
N PRO A 458 -2.26 10.99 17.02
CA PRO A 458 -1.66 12.30 16.81
C PRO A 458 -2.26 13.36 17.73
N ARG A 459 -1.42 14.25 18.28
CA ARG A 459 -1.87 15.43 19.05
C ARG A 459 -1.99 16.61 18.11
N THR A 460 -3.19 17.19 17.98
CA THR A 460 -3.34 18.49 17.31
C THR A 460 -2.70 19.58 18.16
N THR A 461 -1.79 20.37 17.58
CA THR A 461 -1.12 21.48 18.27
C THR A 461 -1.64 22.84 17.83
N LEU A 462 -1.90 23.01 16.52
CA LEU A 462 -2.57 24.19 15.96
C LEU A 462 -3.91 23.79 15.33
N SER A 463 -4.98 24.52 15.67
CA SER A 463 -6.28 24.39 15.03
C SER A 463 -6.87 25.76 14.68
N ARG A 464 -7.75 25.79 13.68
CA ARG A 464 -8.45 27.00 13.21
C ARG A 464 -9.91 26.70 12.90
N PRO A 465 -10.82 27.69 12.95
CA PRO A 465 -12.16 27.54 12.37
C PRO A 465 -12.06 27.16 10.90
N ARG A 466 -12.81 26.13 10.49
CA ARG A 466 -12.79 25.63 9.11
C ARG A 466 -13.40 26.68 8.16
N SER A 467 -12.74 26.93 7.04
CA SER A 467 -13.21 27.88 6.04
C SER A 467 -14.37 27.31 5.20
N CYS A 468 -15.09 28.21 4.53
CA CYS A 468 -16.02 27.86 3.45
C CYS A 468 -15.28 27.54 2.14
N GLY A 469 -14.08 28.09 1.97
CA GLY A 469 -13.22 27.92 0.81
C GLY A 469 -11.85 28.57 1.01
N TYR A 470 -11.05 28.58 -0.05
CA TYR A 470 -9.86 29.40 -0.17
C TYR A 470 -9.95 30.21 -1.47
N TRP A 471 -9.66 31.50 -1.38
CA TRP A 471 -9.39 32.33 -2.55
C TRP A 471 -7.91 32.24 -2.89
N LEU A 472 -7.59 32.18 -4.17
CA LEU A 472 -6.23 32.24 -4.71
C LEU A 472 -6.18 33.27 -5.84
N SER A 473 -5.13 34.07 -5.91
CA SER A 473 -4.96 35.06 -6.98
C SER A 473 -4.66 34.38 -8.32
N ALA A 474 -4.76 35.15 -9.43
CA ALA A 474 -4.39 34.67 -10.76
C ALA A 474 -2.89 34.28 -10.88
N SER A 475 -2.01 34.76 -9.99
CA SER A 475 -0.59 34.38 -9.99
C SER A 475 -0.36 32.93 -9.52
N ALA A 476 -1.28 32.40 -8.71
CA ALA A 476 -1.23 31.07 -8.12
C ALA A 476 -1.68 29.95 -9.08
N GLN A 477 -1.63 30.17 -10.41
CA GLN A 477 -1.93 29.16 -11.43
C GLN A 477 -1.23 27.80 -11.16
N PRO A 478 0.08 27.74 -10.80
CA PRO A 478 0.74 26.45 -10.57
C PRO A 478 0.14 25.67 -9.38
N ALA A 479 -0.32 26.37 -8.34
CA ALA A 479 -1.07 25.76 -7.24
C ALA A 479 -2.43 25.22 -7.72
N VAL A 480 -3.19 25.99 -8.49
CA VAL A 480 -4.49 25.58 -9.05
C VAL A 480 -4.37 24.33 -9.91
N ASP A 481 -3.35 24.26 -10.77
CA ASP A 481 -3.09 23.11 -11.63
C ASP A 481 -2.75 21.85 -10.80
N ARG A 482 -2.04 22.00 -9.68
CA ARG A 482 -1.77 20.88 -8.76
C ARG A 482 -3.03 20.43 -8.02
N LEU A 483 -3.85 21.36 -7.53
CA LEU A 483 -5.11 21.07 -6.85
C LEU A 483 -6.06 20.30 -7.79
N ARG A 484 -6.21 20.76 -9.05
CA ARG A 484 -6.99 20.08 -10.09
C ARG A 484 -6.42 18.70 -10.46
N LEU A 485 -5.10 18.56 -10.55
CA LEU A 485 -4.44 17.25 -10.77
C LEU A 485 -4.61 16.29 -9.57
N LEU A 486 -4.72 16.81 -8.34
CA LEU A 486 -5.10 16.02 -7.18
C LEU A 486 -6.59 15.64 -7.17
N GLY A 487 -7.42 16.24 -8.02
CA GLY A 487 -8.87 15.99 -8.09
C GLY A 487 -9.73 16.94 -7.25
N LEU A 488 -9.18 18.08 -6.84
CA LEU A 488 -9.95 19.15 -6.18
C LEU A 488 -10.63 20.04 -7.22
N GLN A 489 -11.90 20.36 -6.98
CA GLN A 489 -12.66 21.34 -7.73
C GLN A 489 -12.16 22.75 -7.37
N VAL A 490 -11.83 23.55 -8.39
CA VAL A 490 -11.35 24.93 -8.25
C VAL A 490 -12.00 25.78 -9.33
N LEU A 491 -12.93 26.63 -8.90
CA LEU A 491 -13.70 27.51 -9.77
C LEU A 491 -12.86 28.76 -10.13
N LYS A 492 -13.08 29.30 -11.33
CA LYS A 492 -12.44 30.54 -11.81
C LYS A 492 -13.46 31.68 -11.77
N VAL A 493 -13.05 32.85 -11.30
CA VAL A 493 -13.91 34.02 -11.11
C VAL A 493 -14.19 34.69 -12.44
N ALA A 494 -15.46 34.78 -12.84
CA ALA A 494 -15.90 35.39 -14.11
C ALA A 494 -16.19 36.89 -13.95
N GLU A 495 -16.80 37.31 -12.84
CA GLU A 495 -17.10 38.71 -12.54
C GLU A 495 -16.40 39.16 -11.24
N PRO A 496 -15.91 40.41 -11.16
CA PRO A 496 -15.19 40.88 -9.99
C PRO A 496 -16.13 41.05 -8.79
N GLY A 497 -15.73 40.56 -7.63
CA GLY A 497 -16.54 40.62 -6.41
C GLY A 497 -15.73 40.80 -5.13
N GLN A 498 -16.42 40.76 -3.99
CA GLN A 498 -15.79 40.80 -2.66
C GLN A 498 -16.12 39.53 -1.87
N LEU A 499 -15.14 39.06 -1.11
CA LEU A 499 -15.21 37.86 -0.27
C LEU A 499 -14.96 38.24 1.19
N LEU A 500 -15.82 37.78 2.11
CA LEU A 500 -15.51 37.85 3.54
C LEU A 500 -14.49 36.76 3.86
N ALA A 501 -13.26 37.16 4.17
CA ALA A 501 -12.13 36.24 4.32
C ALA A 501 -11.23 36.60 5.50
N ASP A 502 -10.49 35.61 6.00
CA ASP A 502 -9.35 35.79 6.89
C ASP A 502 -8.06 35.76 6.06
N SER A 503 -7.37 36.90 5.99
CA SER A 503 -6.04 37.03 5.37
C SER A 503 -4.94 36.69 6.38
N TYR A 504 -3.82 36.18 5.87
CA TYR A 504 -2.65 35.82 6.68
C TYR A 504 -1.70 37.01 6.85
N ASN A 505 -1.24 37.23 8.08
CA ASN A 505 -0.18 38.17 8.46
C ASN A 505 0.86 37.44 9.32
N GLU A 506 2.12 37.88 9.31
CA GLU A 506 3.15 37.30 10.18
C GLU A 506 2.79 37.52 11.67
N ALA A 507 2.89 36.46 12.47
CA ALA A 507 2.66 36.55 13.91
C ALA A 507 3.83 37.24 14.61
N ARG A 508 3.56 38.25 15.44
CA ARG A 508 4.57 38.96 16.25
C ARG A 508 5.37 38.06 17.20
N SER A 509 4.85 36.87 17.49
CA SER A 509 5.53 35.78 18.17
C SER A 509 4.84 34.47 17.77
N ALA A 510 5.61 33.49 17.31
CA ALA A 510 5.10 32.18 16.94
C ALA A 510 5.15 31.21 18.12
N THR A 511 4.08 30.45 18.31
CA THR A 511 3.98 29.40 19.34
C THR A 511 3.28 28.17 18.73
N PRO A 512 3.46 26.95 19.28
CA PRO A 512 2.79 25.75 18.75
C PRO A 512 1.26 25.87 18.68
N ALA A 513 0.65 26.69 19.55
CA ALA A 513 -0.79 26.89 19.61
C ALA A 513 -1.31 28.11 18.80
N SER A 514 -0.43 29.03 18.39
CA SER A 514 -0.79 30.20 17.57
C SER A 514 -0.41 30.06 16.10
N GLY A 515 0.55 29.19 15.79
CA GLY A 515 1.18 29.12 14.48
C GLY A 515 2.17 30.26 14.23
N ALA A 516 2.65 30.32 12.99
CA ALA A 516 3.50 31.40 12.47
C ALA A 516 2.68 32.55 11.88
N TYR A 517 1.41 32.32 11.55
CA TYR A 517 0.54 33.31 10.89
C TYR A 517 -0.69 33.68 11.72
N ALA A 518 -0.82 34.98 11.99
CA ALA A 518 -2.01 35.59 12.56
C ALA A 518 -3.06 35.82 11.47
N LEU A 519 -4.33 35.57 11.77
CA LEU A 519 -5.44 35.83 10.86
C LEU A 519 -6.02 37.23 11.06
N THR A 520 -6.48 37.86 9.99
CA THR A 520 -7.19 39.14 10.04
C THR A 520 -8.40 39.11 9.11
N ARG A 521 -9.60 39.27 9.69
CA ARG A 521 -10.86 39.22 8.94
C ARG A 521 -11.14 40.54 8.23
N GLY A 522 -11.51 40.48 6.96
CA GLY A 522 -11.90 41.63 6.16
C GLY A 522 -12.63 41.25 4.88
N ALA A 523 -12.88 42.25 4.05
CA ALA A 523 -13.24 42.02 2.65
C ALA A 523 -11.94 41.85 1.83
N VAL A 524 -11.89 40.82 0.99
CA VAL A 524 -10.84 40.59 -0.02
C VAL A 524 -11.49 40.71 -1.40
N GLU A 525 -10.85 41.45 -2.30
CA GLU A 525 -11.30 41.55 -3.68
C GLU A 525 -10.97 40.27 -4.45
N ALA A 526 -11.96 39.72 -5.13
CA ALA A 526 -11.82 38.59 -6.05
C ALA A 526 -11.95 39.11 -7.48
N PRO A 527 -10.84 39.49 -8.15
CA PRO A 527 -10.87 39.96 -9.53
C PRO A 527 -11.13 38.81 -10.52
N VAL A 528 -11.57 39.16 -11.73
CA VAL A 528 -11.73 38.22 -12.85
C VAL A 528 -10.44 37.44 -13.09
N GLY A 529 -10.55 36.14 -13.31
CA GLY A 529 -9.42 35.23 -13.50
C GLY A 529 -8.67 34.84 -12.22
N SER A 530 -9.06 35.35 -11.05
CA SER A 530 -8.69 34.72 -9.78
C SER A 530 -9.53 33.46 -9.50
N TYR A 531 -9.24 32.74 -8.42
CA TYR A 531 -9.73 31.39 -8.19
C TYR A 531 -10.40 31.22 -6.83
N TYR A 532 -11.37 30.31 -6.77
CA TYR A 532 -12.03 29.88 -5.55
C TYR A 532 -12.06 28.36 -5.45
N LEU A 533 -11.33 27.82 -4.48
CA LEU A 533 -11.47 26.43 -4.06
C LEU A 533 -12.56 26.35 -2.99
N THR A 534 -13.66 25.67 -3.28
CA THR A 534 -14.73 25.41 -2.30
C THR A 534 -14.29 24.35 -1.28
N MET A 535 -14.60 24.53 0.02
CA MET A 535 -14.47 23.44 1.01
C MET A 535 -15.70 22.53 1.03
N ASN A 536 -16.78 22.88 0.32
CA ASN A 536 -17.96 22.02 0.14
C ASN A 536 -17.71 21.01 -0.99
N GLN A 537 -16.68 20.17 -0.83
CA GLN A 537 -16.32 19.11 -1.78
C GLN A 537 -15.72 17.89 -1.07
N PRO A 538 -15.78 16.68 -1.66
CA PRO A 538 -15.33 15.45 -1.01
C PRO A 538 -13.91 15.48 -0.46
N MET A 539 -12.96 16.08 -1.17
CA MET A 539 -11.53 16.05 -0.83
C MET A 539 -11.06 17.27 -0.03
N ALA A 540 -11.96 18.06 0.56
CA ALA A 540 -11.63 19.33 1.23
C ALA A 540 -10.51 19.26 2.28
N ASN A 541 -10.33 18.13 2.96
CA ASN A 541 -9.22 17.93 3.92
C ASN A 541 -7.83 17.92 3.23
N LEU A 542 -7.75 17.55 1.94
CA LEU A 542 -6.53 17.65 1.14
C LEU A 542 -6.23 19.09 0.72
N ALA A 543 -7.25 19.90 0.43
CA ALA A 543 -7.07 21.32 0.17
C ALA A 543 -6.52 22.07 1.38
N ALA A 544 -7.05 21.78 2.58
CA ALA A 544 -6.51 22.29 3.83
C ALA A 544 -5.03 21.92 4.05
N ALA A 545 -4.66 20.66 3.75
CA ALA A 545 -3.27 20.20 3.84
C ALA A 545 -2.32 20.91 2.85
N ALA A 546 -2.82 21.32 1.68
CA ALA A 546 -2.05 22.11 0.71
C ALA A 546 -2.01 23.62 1.03
N LEU A 547 -3.08 24.19 1.62
CA LEU A 547 -3.29 25.64 1.67
C LEU A 547 -3.26 26.28 3.08
N GLU A 548 -3.13 25.53 4.18
CA GLU A 548 -2.83 26.15 5.49
C GLU A 548 -1.31 26.36 5.64
N PRO A 549 -0.82 27.61 5.71
CA PRO A 549 0.58 27.96 5.43
C PRO A 549 1.57 27.60 6.53
N ASP A 550 1.12 27.40 7.77
CA ASP A 550 1.97 27.06 8.93
C ASP A 550 2.62 25.66 8.82
N THR A 551 2.29 24.91 7.76
CA THR A 551 2.86 23.59 7.49
C THR A 551 4.06 23.69 6.52
N PRO A 552 5.16 22.95 6.75
CA PRO A 552 6.37 23.01 5.90
C PRO A 552 6.18 22.38 4.52
N TYR A 553 5.04 21.74 4.28
CA TYR A 553 4.62 21.13 3.02
C TYR A 553 3.49 21.94 2.33
N SER A 554 3.06 23.07 2.89
CA SER A 554 2.08 23.95 2.26
C SER A 554 2.58 24.53 0.94
N TYR A 555 1.64 24.86 0.06
CA TYR A 555 1.96 25.44 -1.25
C TYR A 555 2.59 26.83 -1.13
N LEU A 556 2.35 27.57 -0.04
CA LEU A 556 3.09 28.79 0.27
C LEU A 556 4.53 28.48 0.69
N ALA A 557 4.73 27.59 1.68
CA ALA A 557 6.07 27.21 2.17
C ALA A 557 6.94 26.51 1.10
N ARG A 558 6.32 26.07 0.01
CA ARG A 558 6.97 25.41 -1.14
C ARG A 558 6.92 26.23 -2.44
N GLY A 559 6.44 27.48 -2.41
CA GLY A 559 6.50 28.41 -3.54
C GLY A 559 5.55 28.13 -4.72
N LEU A 560 4.54 27.26 -4.55
CA LEU A 560 3.46 27.04 -5.52
C LEU A 560 2.39 28.15 -5.45
N VAL A 561 2.22 28.77 -4.28
CA VAL A 561 1.56 30.07 -4.11
C VAL A 561 2.68 31.11 -3.91
N PRO A 562 2.77 32.20 -4.72
CA PRO A 562 3.95 33.07 -4.69
C PRO A 562 4.12 33.89 -3.40
N THR A 563 3.03 34.44 -2.85
CA THR A 563 3.05 35.27 -1.63
C THR A 563 1.85 35.00 -0.72
N MET A 564 1.91 35.41 0.55
CA MET A 564 0.75 35.36 1.46
C MET A 564 -0.45 36.16 0.93
N THR A 565 -0.19 37.24 0.19
CA THR A 565 -1.23 38.09 -0.43
C THR A 565 -1.90 37.45 -1.64
N ASP A 566 -1.36 36.36 -2.18
CA ASP A 566 -1.98 35.59 -3.26
C ASP A 566 -3.02 34.57 -2.75
N MET A 567 -3.33 34.54 -1.45
CA MET A 567 -4.26 33.56 -0.87
C MET A 567 -5.00 34.07 0.38
N ALA A 568 -6.27 33.66 0.54
CA ALA A 568 -7.07 33.99 1.73
C ALA A 568 -8.08 32.88 2.10
N ARG A 569 -8.39 32.74 3.39
CA ARG A 569 -9.36 31.76 3.90
C ARG A 569 -10.76 32.36 3.79
N VAL A 570 -11.62 31.86 2.92
CA VAL A 570 -12.96 32.44 2.71
C VAL A 570 -13.92 31.93 3.80
N MET A 571 -14.53 32.84 4.56
CA MET A 571 -15.23 32.54 5.82
C MET A 571 -16.76 32.68 5.76
N ALA A 572 -17.31 33.02 4.60
CA ALA A 572 -18.73 32.88 4.26
C ALA A 572 -18.85 32.31 2.83
N PRO A 573 -19.96 31.65 2.47
CA PRO A 573 -20.19 31.24 1.09
C PRO A 573 -20.10 32.45 0.12
N PRO A 574 -19.39 32.35 -1.01
CA PRO A 574 -19.20 33.47 -1.91
C PRO A 574 -20.49 33.84 -2.66
N SER A 575 -20.69 35.13 -2.89
CA SER A 575 -21.73 35.66 -3.80
C SER A 575 -21.13 36.14 -5.13
N VAL A 576 -20.08 35.46 -5.60
CA VAL A 576 -19.28 35.82 -6.78
C VAL A 576 -19.68 34.92 -7.94
N VAL A 577 -19.74 35.47 -9.15
CA VAL A 577 -20.02 34.68 -10.37
C VAL A 577 -18.74 33.97 -10.81
N PHE A 578 -18.86 32.66 -11.04
CA PHE A 578 -17.79 31.81 -11.56
C PHE A 578 -18.02 31.51 -13.04
N GLU A 579 -16.95 31.17 -13.74
CA GLU A 579 -17.04 30.57 -15.07
C GLU A 579 -17.77 29.23 -14.95
N GLU A 580 -18.66 28.93 -15.90
CA GLU A 580 -19.24 27.60 -16.03
C GLU A 580 -18.10 26.61 -16.33
N GLU A 581 -18.05 25.46 -15.66
CA GLU A 581 -17.09 24.42 -16.00
C GLU A 581 -17.54 23.82 -17.34
N ASP A 582 -16.79 24.07 -18.42
CA ASP A 582 -16.94 23.35 -19.69
C ASP A 582 -16.90 21.83 -19.40
N ASP A 583 -18.02 21.13 -19.62
CA ASP A 583 -18.13 19.68 -19.43
C ASP A 583 -17.20 18.94 -20.41
N ALA A 584 -15.98 18.65 -19.96
CA ALA A 584 -14.97 17.92 -20.74
C ALA A 584 -15.30 16.41 -20.78
N GLU A 585 -15.76 15.94 -21.94
CA GLU A 585 -16.12 14.55 -22.26
C GLU A 585 -15.00 13.49 -22.03
#